data_AF-A0A1J8R757-F1
#
_entry.id   AF-A0A1J8R757-F1
#
_cell.length_a   1.000
_cell.length_b   1.000
_cell.length_c   1.000
_cell.angle_alpha   90.00
_cell.angle_beta   90.00
_cell.angle_gamma   90.00
#
_symmetry.space_group_name_H-M   'P 1'
#
loop_
_entity.id
_entity.type
_entity.pdbx_description
1 polymer ?
#
loop_
_entity_poly.entity_id
_entity_poly.type
_entity_poly.pdbx_seq_one_letter_code
_entity_poly.pdbx_strand_id
1 'polypeptide(L)'
;MHIPNTQGYARVMVTSGPSSYNQTDLQINQDEPLVAFYNKCSPREPLSADLPRHGNGCSASMLSIDSGSLGISFQRTIRVPETEGMNNLPPGLGDFPLYNVAEFTHILPQDMVEKGGLFFAMYQREAMWLRFTGNKPFAIRIYVGGVNGISGEPMIPNMATLLKRQNGI
;
A
#
# COMPACT_ATOMS: atom_id res chain seq x y z
N MET A 1 -29.20 22.69 10.80
CA MET A 1 -28.14 21.70 11.04
C MET A 1 -26.85 22.29 10.52
N HIS A 2 -26.04 22.84 11.41
CA HIS A 2 -24.78 23.51 11.08
C HIS A 2 -23.72 22.40 10.97
N ILE A 3 -23.26 22.13 9.74
CA ILE A 3 -22.17 21.17 9.51
C ILE A 3 -20.87 21.94 9.72
N PRO A 4 -20.06 21.61 10.74
CA PRO A 4 -18.84 22.36 11.00
C PRO A 4 -17.74 21.97 10.02
N ASN A 5 -17.14 23.00 9.42
CA ASN A 5 -15.73 23.18 9.05
C ASN A 5 -15.01 21.98 8.38
N THR A 6 -15.11 21.90 7.05
CA THR A 6 -14.15 21.16 6.22
C THR A 6 -12.80 21.87 6.22
N GLN A 7 -11.80 21.30 6.89
CA GLN A 7 -10.40 21.61 6.55
C GLN A 7 -10.23 21.38 5.04
N GLY A 8 -9.81 22.42 4.33
CA GLY A 8 -9.85 22.51 2.88
C GLY A 8 -8.98 21.44 2.22
N TYR A 9 -9.60 20.45 1.60
CA TYR A 9 -8.94 19.63 0.59
C TYR A 9 -8.58 20.54 -0.59
N ALA A 10 -7.29 20.60 -0.95
CA ALA A 10 -6.87 21.29 -2.16
C ALA A 10 -7.53 20.62 -3.38
N ARG A 11 -8.31 21.39 -4.13
CA ARG A 11 -9.03 20.91 -5.32
C ARG A 11 -8.05 20.87 -6.49
N VAL A 12 -7.86 19.69 -7.08
CA VAL A 12 -7.09 19.52 -8.32
C VAL A 12 -8.06 19.51 -9.49
N MET A 13 -7.82 20.36 -10.49
CA MET A 13 -8.61 20.42 -11.72
C MET A 13 -7.96 19.60 -12.82
N VAL A 14 -8.74 18.89 -13.64
CA VAL A 14 -8.22 18.20 -14.83
C VAL A 14 -8.20 19.19 -16.00
N THR A 15 -7.09 19.27 -16.72
CA THR A 15 -6.89 20.16 -17.88
C THR A 15 -6.37 19.39 -19.09
N SER A 16 -6.66 19.88 -20.30
CA SER A 16 -6.04 19.41 -21.54
C SER A 16 -4.71 20.11 -21.85
N GLY A 17 -4.41 21.21 -21.14
CA GLY A 17 -3.14 21.92 -21.22
C GLY A 17 -2.07 21.38 -20.26
N PRO A 18 -0.89 22.02 -20.15
CA PRO A 18 0.16 21.59 -19.23
C PRO A 18 -0.29 21.58 -17.76
N SER A 19 0.25 20.66 -16.97
CA SER A 19 -0.03 20.61 -15.53
C SER A 19 0.52 21.84 -14.79
N SER A 20 -0.22 22.32 -13.80
CA SER A 20 0.17 23.34 -12.82
C SER A 20 0.33 22.70 -11.43
N TYR A 21 1.50 22.87 -10.84
CA TYR A 21 1.85 22.36 -9.50
C TYR A 21 1.76 23.44 -8.41
N ASN A 22 1.17 24.60 -8.73
CA ASN A 22 0.98 25.69 -7.77
C ASN A 22 -0.08 25.32 -6.73
N GLN A 23 0.24 25.43 -5.44
CA GLN A 23 -0.65 25.05 -4.34
C GLN A 23 -2.01 25.76 -4.36
N THR A 24 -2.10 26.94 -4.97
CA THR A 24 -3.36 27.71 -5.08
C THR A 24 -4.15 27.41 -6.36
N ASP A 25 -3.55 26.73 -7.34
CA ASP A 25 -4.14 26.45 -8.65
C ASP A 25 -3.56 25.14 -9.21
N LEU A 26 -3.93 24.03 -8.54
CA LEU A 26 -3.50 22.70 -8.93
C LEU A 26 -4.28 22.24 -10.16
N GLN A 27 -3.58 22.02 -11.27
CA GLN A 27 -4.16 21.52 -12.50
C GLN A 27 -3.37 20.31 -12.99
N ILE A 28 -4.00 19.15 -13.14
CA ILE A 28 -3.37 17.96 -13.69
C ILE A 28 -3.76 17.83 -15.17
N ASN A 29 -2.76 17.75 -16.04
CA ASN A 29 -2.98 17.36 -17.43
C ASN A 29 -3.60 15.96 -17.44
N GLN A 30 -4.65 15.78 -18.25
CA GLN A 30 -5.38 14.51 -18.37
C GLN A 30 -4.50 13.28 -18.69
N ASP A 31 -3.34 13.49 -19.33
CA ASP A 31 -2.37 12.46 -19.71
C ASP A 31 -1.22 12.31 -18.69
N GLU A 32 -1.15 13.18 -17.67
CA GLU A 32 -0.16 13.03 -16.58
C GLU A 32 -0.66 12.00 -15.55
N PRO A 33 0.16 10.98 -15.19
CA PRO A 33 -0.20 10.07 -14.12
C PRO A 33 -0.37 10.81 -12.79
N LEU A 34 -1.47 10.55 -12.10
CA LEU A 34 -1.80 11.18 -10.80
C LEU A 34 -0.64 11.13 -9.80
N VAL A 35 0.09 10.00 -9.77
CA VAL A 35 1.26 9.84 -8.89
C VAL A 35 2.42 10.76 -9.27
N ALA A 36 2.68 10.96 -10.56
CA ALA A 36 3.75 11.84 -11.02
C ALA A 36 3.43 13.30 -10.68
N PHE A 37 2.15 13.67 -10.83
CA PHE A 37 1.65 14.99 -10.47
C PHE A 37 1.85 15.28 -8.97
N TYR A 38 1.37 14.41 -8.08
CA TYR A 38 1.49 14.64 -6.64
C TYR A 38 2.93 14.62 -6.13
N ASN A 39 3.81 13.81 -6.72
CA ASN A 39 5.23 13.82 -6.36
C ASN A 39 5.90 15.18 -6.63
N LYS A 40 5.42 15.93 -7.63
CA LYS A 40 5.91 17.28 -7.95
C LYS A 40 5.26 18.36 -7.10
N CYS A 41 3.94 18.30 -6.86
CA CYS A 41 3.20 19.28 -6.04
C CYS A 41 3.64 19.30 -4.58
N SER A 42 4.11 18.17 -4.08
CA SER A 42 4.47 18.01 -2.68
C SER A 42 5.66 17.06 -2.64
N PRO A 43 6.89 17.57 -2.81
CA PRO A 43 8.09 16.79 -2.52
C PRO A 43 8.01 16.42 -1.04
N ARG A 44 7.52 15.21 -0.76
CA ARG A 44 7.34 14.72 0.60
C ARG A 44 8.68 14.25 1.11
N GLU A 45 8.94 14.52 2.39
CA GLU A 45 9.93 13.72 3.10
C GLU A 45 9.58 12.23 2.96
N PRO A 46 10.58 11.35 2.87
CA PRO A 46 10.34 9.91 2.86
C PRO A 46 9.41 9.54 4.02
N LEU A 47 8.34 8.78 3.72
CA LEU A 47 7.45 8.31 4.77
C LEU A 47 8.23 7.43 5.75
N SER A 48 8.08 7.68 7.05
CA SER A 48 8.63 6.78 8.06
C SER A 48 7.81 5.49 8.11
N ALA A 49 8.47 4.39 8.47
CA ALA A 49 7.83 3.10 8.67
C ALA A 49 8.37 2.46 9.95
N ASP A 50 7.46 2.15 10.87
CA ASP A 50 7.76 1.67 12.21
C ASP A 50 6.94 0.42 12.54
N LEU A 51 7.51 -0.45 13.37
CA LEU A 51 6.82 -1.63 13.93
C LEU A 51 6.50 -1.36 15.41
N PRO A 52 5.32 -0.81 15.74
CA PRO A 52 4.92 -0.56 17.12
C PRO A 52 4.75 -1.88 17.88
N ARG A 53 5.73 -2.20 18.73
CA ARG A 53 5.74 -3.39 19.58
C ARG A 53 4.92 -3.17 20.84
N HIS A 54 4.28 -4.23 21.31
CA HIS A 54 3.65 -4.23 22.62
C HIS A 54 4.60 -4.87 23.65
N GLY A 55 5.04 -4.09 24.63
CA GLY A 55 6.00 -4.54 25.65
C GLY A 55 7.35 -4.94 25.06
N ASN A 56 7.98 -5.96 25.64
CA ASN A 56 9.31 -6.44 25.22
C ASN A 56 9.26 -7.48 24.07
N GLY A 57 8.12 -7.61 23.37
CA GLY A 57 7.96 -8.58 22.28
C GLY A 57 8.75 -8.19 21.03
N CYS A 58 9.21 -9.18 20.26
CA CYS A 58 9.95 -8.95 19.01
C CYS A 58 9.05 -8.75 17.77
N SER A 59 7.74 -8.97 17.92
CA SER A 59 6.75 -8.83 16.84
C SER A 59 5.76 -7.69 17.08
N ALA A 60 5.22 -7.13 16.00
CA ALA A 60 4.09 -6.21 16.04
C ALA A 60 2.88 -6.79 15.27
N SER A 61 1.66 -6.35 15.57
CA SER A 61 0.44 -6.72 14.82
C SER A 61 0.12 -5.77 13.66
N MET A 62 0.84 -4.66 13.57
CA MET A 62 0.58 -3.58 12.61
C MET A 62 1.89 -2.94 12.16
N LEU A 63 1.97 -2.62 10.89
CA LEU A 63 2.96 -1.70 10.32
C LEU A 63 2.41 -0.27 10.44
N SER A 64 3.16 0.61 11.10
CA SER A 64 2.84 2.02 11.25
C SER A 64 3.61 2.84 10.21
N ILE A 65 2.91 3.70 9.47
CA ILE A 65 3.49 4.57 8.45
C ILE A 65 3.22 6.02 8.83
N ASP A 66 4.23 6.87 8.62
CA ASP A 66 4.12 8.32 8.78
C ASP A 66 3.65 8.71 10.19
N SER A 67 4.44 8.29 11.19
CA SER A 67 4.18 8.50 12.62
C SER A 67 2.78 8.06 13.08
N GLY A 68 2.30 6.93 12.56
CA GLY A 68 0.98 6.38 12.92
C GLY A 68 -0.21 6.98 12.16
N SER A 69 0.03 7.82 11.15
CA SER A 69 -1.03 8.35 10.30
C SER A 69 -1.70 7.28 9.43
N LEU A 70 -0.98 6.22 9.11
CA LEU A 70 -1.48 5.02 8.42
C LEU A 70 -1.04 3.76 9.17
N GLY A 71 -2.01 2.90 9.48
CA GLY A 71 -1.81 1.55 10.00
C GLY A 71 -2.16 0.50 8.96
N ILE A 72 -1.29 -0.50 8.82
CA ILE A 72 -1.51 -1.66 7.94
C ILE A 72 -1.37 -2.92 8.77
N SER A 73 -2.46 -3.68 8.90
CA SER A 73 -2.47 -4.98 9.59
C SER A 73 -2.77 -6.12 8.62
N PHE A 74 -2.10 -7.23 8.83
CA PHE A 74 -2.20 -8.43 8.00
C PHE A 74 -3.09 -9.44 8.73
N GLN A 75 -4.33 -9.58 8.27
CA GLN A 75 -5.36 -10.37 8.96
C GLN A 75 -5.31 -11.81 8.46
N ARG A 76 -5.23 -12.76 9.39
CA ARG A 76 -5.32 -14.19 9.10
C ARG A 76 -6.74 -14.55 8.74
N THR A 77 -6.87 -15.47 7.78
CA THR A 77 -8.17 -16.07 7.46
C THR A 77 -7.98 -17.46 6.87
N ILE A 78 -9.07 -18.22 6.76
CA ILE A 78 -9.04 -19.52 6.11
C ILE A 78 -8.90 -19.34 4.60
N ARG A 79 -8.08 -20.18 3.95
CA ARG A 79 -8.08 -20.25 2.50
C ARG A 79 -9.41 -20.82 2.04
N VAL A 80 -10.12 -20.02 1.25
CA VAL A 80 -11.38 -20.45 0.64
C VAL A 80 -11.07 -21.48 -0.44
N PRO A 81 -11.75 -22.64 -0.47
CA PRO A 81 -11.59 -23.62 -1.54
C PRO A 81 -11.90 -23.00 -2.91
N GLU A 82 -11.14 -23.41 -3.93
CA GLU A 82 -11.50 -23.13 -5.33
C GLU A 82 -12.66 -24.04 -5.76
N THR A 83 -13.86 -23.72 -5.29
CA THR A 83 -15.11 -24.40 -5.67
C THR A 83 -15.98 -23.46 -6.49
N GLU A 84 -16.81 -24.00 -7.39
CA GLU A 84 -17.69 -23.21 -8.27
C GLU A 84 -18.88 -22.53 -7.55
N GLY A 85 -18.81 -22.34 -6.23
CA GLY A 85 -19.88 -21.77 -5.41
C GLY A 85 -19.53 -20.41 -4.79
N MET A 86 -20.56 -19.63 -4.44
CA MET A 86 -20.36 -18.47 -3.57
C MET A 86 -19.91 -18.94 -2.19
N ASN A 87 -18.71 -18.52 -1.81
CA ASN A 87 -18.19 -18.75 -0.47
C ASN A 87 -18.54 -17.56 0.42
N ASN A 88 -18.83 -17.83 1.69
CA ASN A 88 -18.96 -16.78 2.69
C ASN A 88 -17.63 -16.02 2.83
N LEU A 89 -17.70 -14.74 3.20
CA LEU A 89 -16.51 -13.97 3.54
C LEU A 89 -15.74 -14.71 4.64
N PRO A 90 -14.45 -14.98 4.43
CA PRO A 90 -13.72 -15.84 5.33
C PRO A 90 -13.50 -15.08 6.65
N PRO A 91 -13.72 -15.73 7.82
CA PRO A 91 -13.69 -15.07 9.11
C PRO A 91 -12.29 -14.52 9.41
N GLY A 92 -12.22 -13.38 10.08
CA GLY A 92 -10.95 -12.88 10.62
C GLY A 92 -10.50 -13.76 11.79
N LEU A 93 -9.28 -14.31 11.72
CA LEU A 93 -8.68 -15.17 12.74
C LEU A 93 -7.55 -14.48 13.51
N GLY A 94 -7.58 -13.15 13.57
CA GLY A 94 -6.57 -12.30 14.22
C GLY A 94 -5.45 -11.85 13.27
N ASP A 95 -4.43 -11.19 13.82
CA ASP A 95 -3.32 -10.62 13.05
C ASP A 95 -2.15 -11.60 12.89
N PHE A 96 -1.47 -11.57 11.75
CA PHE A 96 -0.14 -12.15 11.62
C PHE A 96 0.86 -11.35 12.46
N PRO A 97 1.75 -12.01 13.22
CA PRO A 97 2.81 -11.33 13.95
C PRO A 97 3.89 -10.95 12.95
N LEU A 98 4.15 -9.66 12.81
CA LEU A 98 5.14 -9.10 11.90
C LEU A 98 6.49 -8.99 12.60
N TYR A 99 7.53 -9.49 11.95
CA TYR A 99 8.91 -9.44 12.42
C TYR A 99 9.78 -8.64 11.44
N ASN A 100 10.70 -7.84 11.96
CA ASN A 100 11.69 -7.14 11.15
C ASN A 100 12.81 -8.10 10.75
N VAL A 101 13.05 -8.27 9.45
CA VAL A 101 14.13 -9.13 8.94
C VAL A 101 15.49 -8.74 9.54
N ALA A 102 15.75 -7.45 9.75
CA ALA A 102 17.01 -6.94 10.27
C ALA A 102 17.40 -7.51 11.66
N GLU A 103 16.43 -7.98 12.43
CA GLU A 103 16.67 -8.54 13.77
C GLU A 103 16.96 -10.05 13.76
N PHE A 104 16.67 -10.72 12.65
CA PHE A 104 16.74 -12.18 12.52
C PHE A 104 17.73 -12.62 11.42
N THR A 105 18.63 -11.73 10.99
CA THR A 105 19.60 -11.99 9.91
C THR A 105 20.51 -13.20 10.15
N HIS A 106 20.71 -13.57 11.41
CA HIS A 106 21.55 -14.71 11.84
C HIS A 106 20.86 -16.08 11.70
N ILE A 107 19.53 -16.12 11.52
CA ILE A 107 18.77 -17.37 11.35
C ILE A 107 17.98 -17.43 10.04
N LEU A 108 17.77 -16.29 9.37
CA LEU A 108 17.02 -16.24 8.13
C LEU A 108 17.87 -16.67 6.93
N PRO A 109 17.27 -17.30 5.91
CA PRO A 109 17.92 -17.55 4.63
C PRO A 109 18.51 -16.26 4.03
N GLN A 110 19.68 -16.37 3.40
CA GLN A 110 20.41 -15.22 2.86
C GLN A 110 19.56 -14.40 1.87
N ASP A 111 18.74 -15.05 1.04
CA ASP A 111 17.88 -14.36 0.08
C ASP A 111 16.77 -13.53 0.76
N MET A 112 16.29 -13.95 1.94
CA MET A 112 15.37 -13.14 2.75
C MET A 112 16.09 -11.94 3.37
N VAL A 113 17.31 -12.15 3.86
CA VAL A 113 18.15 -11.08 4.43
C VAL A 113 18.44 -10.01 3.39
N GLU A 114 18.82 -10.40 2.18
CA GLU A 114 19.10 -9.49 1.06
C GLU A 114 17.85 -8.71 0.62
N LYS A 115 16.66 -9.35 0.64
CA LYS A 115 15.37 -8.67 0.34
C LYS A 115 14.96 -7.68 1.45
N GLY A 116 15.28 -7.98 2.70
CA GLY A 116 14.92 -7.16 3.86
C GLY A 116 13.40 -7.07 4.11
N GLY A 117 12.98 -6.01 4.81
CA GLY A 117 11.57 -5.75 5.10
C GLY A 117 11.03 -6.55 6.29
N LEU A 118 9.79 -7.03 6.15
CA LEU A 118 9.05 -7.74 7.19
C LEU A 118 8.77 -9.18 6.78
N PHE A 119 8.69 -10.06 7.77
CA PHE A 119 8.26 -11.44 7.56
C PHE A 119 7.27 -11.89 8.64
N PHE A 120 6.48 -12.92 8.32
CA PHE A 120 5.60 -13.64 9.23
C PHE A 120 5.40 -15.07 8.69
N ALA A 121 5.08 -16.01 9.57
CA ALA A 121 4.78 -17.38 9.17
C ALA A 121 3.31 -17.51 8.76
N MET A 122 3.05 -18.16 7.63
CA MET A 122 1.71 -18.48 7.13
C MET A 122 1.67 -19.95 6.71
N TYR A 123 0.71 -20.70 7.23
CA TYR A 123 0.47 -22.08 6.79
C TYR A 123 -0.19 -22.09 5.41
N GLN A 124 0.04 -23.14 4.60
CA GLN A 124 -0.55 -23.24 3.25
C GLN A 124 -2.09 -23.19 3.25
N ARG A 125 -2.72 -23.70 4.32
CA ARG A 125 -4.18 -23.65 4.53
C ARG A 125 -4.72 -22.28 4.93
N GLU A 126 -3.83 -21.34 5.26
CA GLU A 126 -4.20 -19.97 5.60
C GLU A 126 -4.18 -19.09 4.34
N ALA A 127 -4.98 -18.03 4.43
CA ALA A 127 -4.95 -16.90 3.53
C ALA A 127 -4.86 -15.61 4.36
N MET A 128 -4.80 -14.48 3.65
CA MET A 128 -4.57 -13.17 4.23
C MET A 128 -5.45 -12.14 3.53
N TRP A 129 -5.88 -11.16 4.30
CA TRP A 129 -6.33 -9.88 3.77
C TRP A 129 -5.68 -8.73 4.55
N LEU A 130 -5.67 -7.54 3.94
CA LEU A 130 -5.06 -6.34 4.53
C LEU A 130 -6.14 -5.44 5.12
N ARG A 131 -5.94 -5.03 6.36
CA ARG A 131 -6.74 -3.98 7.01
C ARG A 131 -5.94 -2.68 6.99
N PHE A 132 -6.55 -1.63 6.45
CA PHE A 132 -5.99 -0.28 6.45
C PHE A 132 -6.75 0.59 7.45
N THR A 133 -6.02 1.34 8.26
CA THR A 133 -6.56 2.39 9.14
C THR A 133 -5.78 3.67 8.90
N GLY A 134 -6.45 4.83 8.82
CA GLY A 134 -5.74 6.07 8.59
C GLY A 134 -6.54 7.28 9.02
N ASN A 135 -5.85 8.35 9.38
CA ASN A 135 -6.44 9.62 9.80
C ASN A 135 -6.42 10.69 8.70
N LYS A 136 -5.82 10.39 7.55
CA LYS A 136 -5.77 11.21 6.34
C LYS A 136 -5.74 10.33 5.09
N PRO A 137 -6.02 10.89 3.90
CA PRO A 137 -6.00 10.11 2.66
C PRO A 137 -4.60 9.61 2.29
N PHE A 138 -4.49 8.35 1.91
CA PHE A 138 -3.29 7.73 1.36
C PHE A 138 -3.60 7.05 0.03
N ALA A 139 -2.68 7.19 -0.93
CA ALA A 139 -2.68 6.37 -2.14
C ALA A 139 -1.75 5.17 -1.90
N ILE A 140 -2.30 3.97 -1.94
CA ILE A 140 -1.56 2.72 -1.68
C ILE A 140 -1.55 1.90 -2.98
N ARG A 141 -0.36 1.42 -3.36
CA ARG A 141 -0.16 0.55 -4.51
C ARG A 141 0.47 -0.76 -4.06
N ILE A 142 -0.21 -1.86 -4.33
CA ILE A 142 0.14 -3.19 -3.81
C ILE A 142 0.72 -4.03 -4.95
N TYR A 143 1.85 -4.68 -4.68
CA TYR A 143 2.48 -5.62 -5.59
C TYR A 143 2.62 -6.99 -4.92
N VAL A 144 2.32 -8.05 -5.66
CA VAL A 144 2.47 -9.44 -5.23
C VAL A 144 3.38 -10.13 -6.24
N GLY A 145 4.54 -10.63 -5.80
CA GLY A 145 5.53 -11.24 -6.70
C GLY A 145 6.02 -10.32 -7.82
N GLY A 146 6.01 -9.00 -7.61
CA GLY A 146 6.36 -8.01 -8.63
C GLY A 146 5.25 -7.67 -9.63
N VAL A 147 4.01 -8.14 -9.40
CA VAL A 147 2.84 -7.83 -10.22
C VAL A 147 1.86 -6.94 -9.46
N ASN A 148 1.34 -5.89 -10.09
CA ASN A 148 0.35 -5.01 -9.49
C ASN A 148 -0.93 -5.81 -9.18
N GLY A 149 -1.36 -5.81 -7.92
CA GLY A 149 -2.50 -6.61 -7.48
C GLY A 149 -3.86 -6.20 -8.05
N ILE A 150 -3.95 -5.01 -8.68
CA ILE A 150 -5.17 -4.50 -9.30
C ILE A 150 -5.09 -4.60 -10.83
N SER A 151 -4.00 -4.11 -11.43
CA SER A 151 -3.90 -4.04 -12.89
C SER A 151 -3.30 -5.28 -13.55
N GLY A 152 -2.66 -6.17 -12.78
CA GLY A 152 -1.93 -7.32 -13.33
C GLY A 152 -0.64 -6.97 -14.11
N GLU A 153 -0.27 -5.69 -14.15
CA GLU A 153 0.93 -5.22 -14.84
C GLU A 153 2.18 -5.37 -13.96
N PRO A 154 3.38 -5.60 -14.53
CA PRO A 154 4.61 -5.72 -13.77
C PRO A 154 4.98 -4.41 -13.05
N MET A 155 5.63 -4.55 -11.90
CA MET A 155 6.15 -3.44 -11.09
C MET A 155 7.16 -2.62 -11.86
N ILE A 156 8.08 -3.29 -12.54
CA ILE A 156 9.02 -2.69 -13.48
C ILE A 156 8.36 -2.72 -14.86
N PRO A 157 8.01 -1.56 -15.45
CA PRO A 157 7.38 -1.54 -16.76
C PRO A 157 8.27 -2.19 -17.81
N ASN A 158 7.68 -3.06 -18.62
CA ASN A 158 8.32 -3.58 -19.83
C ASN A 158 7.74 -2.88 -21.07
N MET A 159 8.20 -3.26 -22.25
CA MET A 159 7.76 -2.62 -23.49
C MET A 159 6.26 -2.79 -23.76
N ALA A 160 5.68 -3.94 -23.40
CA ALA A 160 4.24 -4.15 -23.54
C ALA A 160 3.44 -3.21 -22.62
N THR A 161 3.86 -3.05 -21.37
CA THR A 161 3.25 -2.11 -20.42
C THR A 161 3.34 -0.67 -20.92
N LEU A 162 4.47 -0.28 -21.52
CA LEU A 162 4.67 1.07 -22.04
C LEU A 162 3.82 1.36 -23.27
N LEU A 163 3.70 0.39 -24.20
CA LEU A 163 2.85 0.52 -25.39
C LEU A 163 1.36 0.63 -25.05
N LYS A 164 0.87 -0.17 -24.09
CA LYS A 164 -0.52 -0.04 -23.61
C LYS A 164 -0.82 1.35 -23.06
N ARG A 165 0.08 1.88 -22.22
CA ARG A 165 -0.03 3.24 -21.66
C ARG A 165 -0.04 4.32 -22.74
N GLN A 166 0.79 4.20 -23.77
CA GLN A 166 0.78 5.13 -24.90
C GLN A 166 -0.53 5.08 -25.70
N ASN A 167 -1.17 3.91 -25.75
CA ASN A 167 -2.42 3.72 -26.48
C ASN A 167 -3.66 4.05 -25.65
N GLY A 168 -3.52 4.49 -24.40
CA GLY A 168 -4.64 4.83 -23.51
C GLY A 168 -5.47 3.61 -23.06
N ILE A 169 -4.85 2.42 -23.02
CA ILE A 169 -5.48 1.15 -22.59
C ILE A 169 -4.94 0.74 -21.22
#